data_AF-A0A2B4RKX4-F1
#
_entry.id   AF-A0A2B4RKX4-F1
#
_cell.length_a   1.000
_cell.length_b   1.000
_cell.length_c   1.000
_cell.angle_alpha   90.00
_cell.angle_beta   90.00
_cell.angle_gamma   90.00
#
_symmetry.space_group_name_H-M   'P 1'
#
loop_
_entity.id
_entity.type
_entity.pdbx_description
1 polymer ?
#
loop_
_entity_poly.entity_id
_entity_poly.type
_entity_poly.pdbx_seq_one_letter_code
_entity_poly.pdbx_strand_id
1 'polypeptide(L)'
;MMSGSKHMKEPVAIVVERELKTLLDGNDIKQFNADFLEKHSHSLLHRFSGSKTLCLLDASKVDDALALVTDLSDSLEDRTLETCTMIYNALLEGTFGECTDLTREYFLKCRTVFPWASVFAKDDGVIGNVNGLDGAQTGLSEPLCDGVA
;
A
#
# COMPACT_ATOMS: atom_id res chain seq x y z
N MET A 1 -4.87 -13.89 22.04
CA MET A 1 -6.07 -13.18 22.56
C MET A 1 -6.05 -11.76 22.05
N MET A 2 -6.95 -11.39 21.12
CA MET A 2 -7.10 -10.01 20.68
C MET A 2 -7.60 -9.16 21.83
N SER A 3 -6.82 -8.14 22.22
CA SER A 3 -7.13 -7.22 23.33
C SER A 3 -8.22 -6.19 22.96
N GLY A 4 -9.33 -6.64 22.37
CA GLY A 4 -10.50 -5.81 22.01
C GLY A 4 -11.76 -6.13 22.84
N SER A 5 -11.75 -7.21 23.62
CA SER A 5 -12.95 -7.72 24.30
C SER A 5 -13.44 -6.86 25.47
N LYS A 6 -12.73 -5.79 25.85
CA LYS A 6 -13.04 -5.02 27.07
C LYS A 6 -14.31 -4.16 26.99
N HIS A 7 -14.93 -4.01 25.81
CA HIS A 7 -16.12 -3.16 25.63
C HIS A 7 -17.32 -3.83 24.92
N MET A 8 -17.28 -5.14 24.67
CA MET A 8 -18.40 -5.83 24.02
C MET A 8 -19.37 -6.45 25.04
N LYS A 9 -20.68 -6.38 24.77
CA LYS A 9 -21.67 -7.16 25.55
C LYS A 9 -21.40 -8.64 25.37
N GLU A 10 -21.52 -9.41 26.45
CA GLU A 10 -21.19 -10.84 26.47
C GLU A 10 -21.82 -11.67 25.34
N PRO A 11 -23.12 -11.52 25.00
CA PRO A 11 -23.70 -12.26 23.88
C PRO A 11 -23.04 -11.95 22.53
N VAL A 12 -22.56 -10.71 22.33
CA VAL A 12 -21.86 -10.30 21.10
C VAL A 12 -20.46 -10.89 21.08
N ALA A 13 -19.75 -10.85 22.22
CA ALA A 13 -18.41 -11.41 22.34
C ALA A 13 -18.39 -12.91 22.03
N ILE A 14 -19.38 -13.66 22.53
CA ILE A 14 -19.52 -15.11 22.26
C ILE A 14 -19.68 -15.39 20.77
N VAL A 15 -20.54 -14.63 20.08
CA VAL A 15 -20.76 -14.81 18.63
C VAL A 15 -19.49 -14.47 17.86
N VAL A 16 -18.85 -13.33 18.18
CA VAL A 16 -17.60 -12.91 17.51
C VAL A 16 -16.51 -13.96 17.69
N GLU A 17 -16.31 -14.47 18.90
CA GLU A 17 -15.29 -15.50 19.16
C GLU A 17 -15.57 -16.80 18.41
N ARG A 18 -16.84 -17.25 18.38
CA ARG A 18 -17.25 -18.44 17.64
C ARG A 18 -17.03 -18.30 16.14
N GLU A 19 -17.48 -17.19 15.55
CA GLU A 19 -17.36 -16.98 14.11
C GLU A 19 -15.89 -16.77 13.71
N LEU A 20 -15.11 -16.03 14.50
CA LEU A 20 -13.69 -15.81 14.23
C LEU A 20 -12.90 -17.13 14.27
N LYS A 21 -13.18 -18.00 15.23
CA LYS A 21 -12.55 -19.33 15.29
C LYS A 21 -12.82 -20.14 14.03
N THR A 22 -14.03 -20.07 13.50
CA THR A 22 -14.40 -20.73 12.23
C THR A 22 -13.68 -20.10 11.05
N LEU A 23 -13.62 -18.76 10.97
CA LEU A 23 -12.97 -18.04 9.87
C LEU A 23 -11.46 -18.23 9.81
N LEU A 24 -10.81 -18.37 10.97
CA LEU A 24 -9.37 -18.58 11.07
C LEU A 24 -8.98 -20.07 11.02
N ASP A 25 -9.95 -20.98 10.81
CA ASP A 25 -9.75 -22.43 10.91
C ASP A 25 -9.05 -22.86 12.22
N GLY A 26 -9.37 -22.16 13.31
CA GLY A 26 -8.76 -22.38 14.63
C GLY A 26 -7.34 -21.82 14.82
N ASN A 27 -6.73 -21.20 13.80
CA ASN A 27 -5.42 -20.56 13.93
C ASN A 27 -5.48 -19.26 14.73
N ASP A 28 -4.35 -18.90 15.35
CA ASP A 28 -4.17 -17.52 15.84
C ASP A 28 -4.02 -16.56 14.65
N ILE A 29 -4.52 -15.33 14.80
CA ILE A 29 -4.55 -14.33 13.73
C ILE A 29 -3.16 -13.99 13.17
N LYS A 30 -2.10 -14.10 13.99
CA LYS A 30 -0.72 -13.92 13.51
C LYS A 30 -0.30 -15.05 12.56
N GLN A 31 -0.60 -16.30 12.94
CA GLN A 31 -0.31 -17.46 12.11
C GLN A 31 -1.14 -17.42 10.82
N PHE A 32 -2.43 -17.10 10.93
CA PHE A 32 -3.31 -16.97 9.77
C PHE A 32 -2.77 -15.94 8.75
N ASN A 33 -2.30 -14.78 9.21
CA ASN A 33 -1.73 -13.78 8.32
C ASN A 33 -0.39 -14.23 7.71
N ALA A 34 0.44 -14.96 8.47
CA ALA A 34 1.67 -15.54 7.95
C ALA A 34 1.38 -16.57 6.84
N ASP A 35 0.45 -17.48 7.08
CA ASP A 35 0.03 -18.51 6.10
C ASP A 35 -0.58 -17.86 4.85
N PHE A 36 -1.36 -16.79 5.03
CA PHE A 36 -1.93 -16.01 3.93
C PHE A 36 -0.82 -15.37 3.06
N LEU A 37 0.18 -14.74 3.69
CA LEU A 37 1.31 -14.14 2.98
C LEU A 37 2.16 -15.19 2.25
N GLU A 38 2.39 -16.35 2.85
CA GLU A 38 3.12 -17.45 2.22
C GLU A 38 2.38 -17.98 0.99
N LYS A 39 1.09 -18.31 1.16
CA LYS A 39 0.22 -18.85 0.10
C LYS A 39 0.06 -17.90 -1.08
N HIS A 40 -0.03 -16.59 -0.81
CA HIS A 40 -0.26 -15.56 -1.82
C HIS A 40 1.00 -14.72 -2.11
N SER A 41 2.18 -15.29 -1.85
CA SER A 41 3.47 -14.62 -2.01
C SER A 41 3.77 -14.15 -3.43
N HIS A 42 3.02 -14.55 -4.46
CA HIS A 42 3.20 -14.13 -5.85
C HIS A 42 2.28 -12.98 -6.26
N SER A 43 1.29 -12.56 -5.45
CA SER A 43 0.41 -11.43 -5.78
C SER A 43 0.76 -10.18 -4.99
N LEU A 44 1.06 -9.09 -5.70
CA LEU A 44 1.39 -7.81 -5.07
C LEU A 44 0.22 -7.27 -4.22
N LEU A 45 -1.02 -7.45 -4.68
CA LEU A 45 -2.21 -7.00 -3.95
C LEU A 45 -2.40 -7.77 -2.62
N HIS A 46 -2.16 -9.09 -2.64
CA HIS A 46 -2.23 -9.91 -1.43
C HIS A 46 -1.09 -9.58 -0.47
N ARG A 47 0.14 -9.38 -0.97
CA ARG A 47 1.27 -8.90 -0.16
C ARG A 47 0.92 -7.58 0.53
N PHE A 48 0.37 -6.60 -0.19
CA PHE A 48 -0.03 -5.33 0.39
C PHE A 48 -1.06 -5.48 1.51
N SER A 49 -2.11 -6.27 1.28
CA SER A 49 -3.15 -6.52 2.28
C SER A 49 -2.62 -7.24 3.53
N GLY A 50 -1.81 -8.28 3.33
CA GLY A 50 -1.20 -9.05 4.42
C GLY A 50 -0.14 -8.25 5.19
N SER A 51 0.61 -7.37 4.52
CA SER A 51 1.59 -6.47 5.14
C SER A 51 0.93 -5.43 6.05
N LYS A 52 -0.23 -4.87 5.65
CA LYS A 52 -0.99 -3.97 6.54
C LYS A 52 -1.44 -4.69 7.82
N THR A 53 -1.95 -5.91 7.68
CA THR A 53 -2.34 -6.74 8.81
C THR A 53 -1.13 -7.13 9.67
N LEU A 54 0.02 -7.42 9.05
CA LEU A 54 1.25 -7.76 9.74
C LEU A 54 1.68 -6.63 10.68
N CYS A 55 1.72 -5.39 10.19
CA CYS A 55 2.06 -4.22 11.01
C CYS A 55 1.02 -3.94 12.11
N LEU A 56 -0.27 -4.17 11.83
CA LEU A 56 -1.33 -4.02 12.82
C LEU A 56 -1.17 -5.01 13.98
N LEU A 57 -0.75 -6.24 13.69
CA LEU A 57 -0.56 -7.30 14.67
C LEU A 57 0.80 -7.23 15.37
N ASP A 58 1.80 -6.66 14.71
CA ASP A 58 3.17 -6.57 15.20
C ASP A 58 3.93 -5.38 14.58
N ALA A 59 4.03 -4.28 15.35
CA ALA A 59 4.73 -3.08 14.90
C ALA A 59 6.24 -3.29 14.65
N SER A 60 6.85 -4.36 15.17
CA SER A 60 8.26 -4.68 14.90
C SER A 60 8.49 -5.22 13.48
N LYS A 61 7.41 -5.53 12.75
CA LYS A 61 7.44 -6.14 11.42
C LYS A 61 7.28 -5.15 10.27
N VAL A 62 7.40 -3.84 10.54
CA VAL A 62 7.28 -2.79 9.53
C VAL A 62 8.31 -2.95 8.41
N ASP A 63 9.57 -3.23 8.73
CA ASP A 63 10.62 -3.38 7.71
C ASP A 63 10.37 -4.59 6.79
N ASP A 64 9.95 -5.73 7.38
CA ASP A 64 9.55 -6.93 6.63
C ASP A 64 8.35 -6.62 5.70
N ALA A 65 7.35 -5.89 6.22
CA ALA A 65 6.18 -5.47 5.45
C ALA A 65 6.54 -4.54 4.30
N LEU A 66 7.41 -3.56 4.53
CA LEU A 66 7.90 -2.61 3.53
C LEU A 66 8.67 -3.31 2.42
N ALA A 67 9.52 -4.28 2.75
CA ALA A 67 10.24 -5.08 1.75
C ALA A 67 9.27 -5.85 0.84
N LEU A 68 8.20 -6.42 1.39
CA LEU A 68 7.20 -7.16 0.62
C LEU A 68 6.39 -6.29 -0.34
N VAL A 69 5.96 -5.09 0.10
CA VAL A 69 5.08 -4.22 -0.70
C VAL A 69 5.84 -3.38 -1.72
N THR A 70 7.13 -3.17 -1.52
CA THR A 70 7.97 -2.36 -2.43
C THR A 70 8.78 -3.20 -3.43
N ASP A 71 8.73 -4.52 -3.32
CA ASP A 71 9.20 -5.43 -4.35
C ASP A 71 8.25 -5.39 -5.57
N LEU A 72 8.83 -5.10 -6.74
CA LEU A 72 8.12 -5.00 -8.02
C LEU A 72 8.68 -5.98 -9.06
N SER A 73 9.17 -7.14 -8.60
CA SER A 73 9.56 -8.26 -9.47
C SER A 73 8.56 -8.49 -10.62
N ASP A 74 9.07 -8.83 -11.80
CA ASP A 74 8.28 -9.11 -13.00
C ASP A 74 7.49 -10.41 -12.95
N SER A 75 7.83 -11.29 -12.01
CA SER A 75 7.10 -12.51 -11.71
C SER A 75 5.82 -12.29 -10.90
N LEU A 76 5.54 -11.07 -10.42
CA LEU A 76 4.39 -10.80 -9.56
C LEU A 76 3.09 -10.67 -10.35
N GLU A 77 2.09 -11.42 -9.90
CA GLU A 77 0.68 -11.18 -10.22
C GLU A 77 0.20 -9.88 -9.56
N ASP A 78 -0.88 -9.30 -10.11
CA ASP A 78 -1.46 -8.04 -9.65
C ASP A 78 -0.48 -6.86 -9.61
N ARG A 79 0.63 -6.94 -10.35
CA ARG A 79 1.53 -5.80 -10.59
C ARG A 79 0.94 -4.83 -11.61
N THR A 80 -0.22 -4.28 -11.26
CA THR A 80 -0.99 -3.34 -12.08
C THR A 80 -0.70 -1.89 -11.67
N LEU A 81 -1.02 -0.95 -12.55
CA LEU A 81 -0.94 0.49 -12.25
C LEU A 81 -1.80 0.85 -11.02
N GLU A 82 -2.99 0.26 -10.91
CA GLU A 82 -3.90 0.48 -9.79
C GLU A 82 -3.29 0.01 -8.47
N THR A 83 -2.76 -1.22 -8.41
CA THR A 83 -2.13 -1.76 -7.21
C THR A 83 -0.91 -0.96 -6.79
N CYS A 84 -0.05 -0.58 -7.74
CA CYS A 84 1.13 0.23 -7.45
C CYS A 84 0.74 1.65 -6.97
N THR A 85 -0.32 2.22 -7.53
CA THR A 85 -0.85 3.53 -7.07
C THR A 85 -1.40 3.43 -5.66
N MET A 86 -2.15 2.37 -5.33
CA MET A 86 -2.64 2.15 -3.96
C MET A 86 -1.50 2.04 -2.94
N ILE A 87 -0.44 1.29 -3.27
CA ILE A 87 0.73 1.15 -2.39
C ILE A 87 1.45 2.49 -2.25
N TYR A 88 1.66 3.22 -3.34
CA TYR A 88 2.31 4.53 -3.31
C TYR A 88 1.55 5.53 -2.42
N ASN A 89 0.23 5.60 -2.56
CA ASN A 89 -0.60 6.46 -1.71
C ASN A 89 -0.53 6.05 -0.24
N ALA A 90 -0.56 4.74 0.06
CA ALA A 90 -0.43 4.26 1.42
C ALA A 90 0.93 4.61 2.06
N LEU A 91 2.01 4.61 1.28
CA LEU A 91 3.34 5.06 1.70
C LEU A 91 3.36 6.58 1.96
N LEU A 92 2.73 7.38 1.09
CA LEU A 92 2.59 8.83 1.29
C LEU A 92 1.77 9.19 2.53
N GLU A 93 0.72 8.42 2.81
CA GLU A 93 -0.16 8.59 3.97
C GLU A 93 0.47 8.10 5.29
N GLY A 94 1.64 7.46 5.22
CA GLY A 94 2.32 6.93 6.40
C GLY A 94 1.67 5.67 6.99
N THR A 95 1.01 4.86 6.16
CA THR A 95 0.39 3.58 6.60
C THR A 95 1.38 2.66 7.31
N PHE A 96 2.66 2.71 6.90
CA PHE A 96 3.76 1.93 7.46
C PHE A 96 4.73 2.79 8.29
N GLY A 97 4.31 4.00 8.68
CA GLY A 97 5.20 5.02 9.23
C GLY A 97 5.85 5.89 8.15
N GLU A 98 6.59 6.89 8.59
CA GLU A 98 7.28 7.83 7.70
C GLU A 98 8.51 7.17 7.07
N CYS A 99 8.48 6.99 5.74
CA CYS A 99 9.50 6.27 4.97
C CYS A 99 9.82 6.98 3.64
N THR A 100 10.12 8.28 3.71
CA THR A 100 10.31 9.19 2.56
C THR A 100 11.26 8.66 1.49
N ASP A 101 12.43 8.15 1.87
CA ASP A 101 13.42 7.61 0.93
C ASP A 101 12.90 6.38 0.19
N LEU A 102 12.25 5.46 0.91
CA LEU A 102 11.66 4.25 0.33
C LEU A 102 10.46 4.61 -0.57
N THR A 103 9.64 5.57 -0.17
CA THR A 103 8.53 6.10 -0.99
C THR A 103 9.05 6.66 -2.31
N ARG A 104 10.16 7.40 -2.28
CA ARG A 104 10.82 7.91 -3.50
C ARG A 104 11.38 6.78 -4.35
N GLU A 105 12.04 5.78 -3.75
CA GLU A 105 12.55 4.62 -4.47
C GLU A 105 11.41 3.85 -5.17
N TYR A 106 10.31 3.63 -4.44
CA TYR A 106 9.13 2.95 -4.98
C TYR A 106 8.51 3.73 -6.14
N PHE A 107 8.41 5.06 -6.03
CA PHE A 107 7.98 5.93 -7.12
C PHE A 107 8.85 5.76 -8.38
N LEU A 108 10.18 5.76 -8.22
CA LEU A 108 11.11 5.61 -9.35
C LEU A 108 10.98 4.23 -10.00
N LYS A 109 10.83 3.16 -9.20
CA LYS A 109 10.56 1.81 -9.71
C LYS A 109 9.25 1.76 -10.50
N CYS A 110 8.17 2.34 -9.95
CA CYS A 110 6.88 2.41 -10.63
C CYS A 110 6.94 3.19 -11.94
N ARG A 111 7.72 4.28 -12.00
CA ARG A 111 7.95 5.03 -13.25
C ARG A 111 8.62 4.17 -14.32
N THR A 112 9.56 3.30 -13.95
CA THR A 112 10.17 2.37 -14.90
C THR A 112 9.16 1.34 -15.42
N VAL A 113 8.27 0.84 -14.55
CA VAL A 113 7.22 -0.12 -14.93
C VAL A 113 6.11 0.53 -15.75
N PHE A 114 5.76 1.79 -15.46
CA PHE A 114 4.67 2.54 -16.10
C PHE A 114 5.13 3.91 -16.61
N PRO A 115 5.94 3.99 -17.68
CA PRO A 115 6.57 5.25 -18.14
C PRO A 115 5.59 6.36 -18.53
N TRP A 116 4.36 5.99 -18.88
CA TRP A 116 3.32 6.89 -19.37
C TRP A 116 2.26 7.23 -18.31
N ALA A 117 2.33 6.63 -17.13
CA ALA A 117 1.37 6.90 -16.07
C ALA A 117 1.66 8.25 -15.41
N SER A 118 0.70 9.17 -15.47
CA SER A 118 0.85 10.54 -14.93
C SER A 118 1.16 10.58 -13.44
N VAL A 119 0.61 9.63 -12.66
CA VAL A 119 0.89 9.47 -11.22
C VAL A 119 2.38 9.22 -10.92
N PHE A 120 3.15 8.73 -11.91
CA PHE A 120 4.60 8.52 -11.79
C PHE A 120 5.43 9.43 -12.73
N ALA A 121 4.81 10.45 -13.34
CA ALA A 121 5.43 11.27 -14.39
C ALA A 121 6.24 12.48 -13.88
N LYS A 122 5.95 12.97 -12.67
CA LYS A 122 6.61 14.14 -12.09
C LYS A 122 7.30 13.77 -10.79
N ASP A 123 8.63 13.88 -10.77
CA ASP A 123 9.42 13.85 -9.55
C ASP A 123 9.68 15.30 -9.15
N ASP A 124 8.68 15.95 -8.56
CA ASP A 124 8.75 17.39 -8.24
C ASP A 124 9.69 17.66 -7.05
N GLY A 125 10.38 16.64 -6.53
CA GLY A 125 11.23 16.74 -5.33
C GLY A 125 10.45 17.03 -4.04
N VAL A 126 9.14 17.29 -4.14
CA VAL A 126 8.22 17.53 -3.03
C VAL A 126 7.42 16.27 -2.78
N ILE A 127 7.71 15.61 -1.66
CA ILE A 127 6.89 14.50 -1.16
C ILE A 127 5.67 15.11 -0.48
N GLY A 128 4.49 14.93 -1.07
CA GLY A 128 3.23 15.24 -0.39
C GLY A 128 2.11 15.75 -1.31
N ASN A 129 1.00 15.00 -1.27
CA ASN A 129 -0.37 15.42 -1.60
C ASN A 129 -0.80 15.22 -3.07
N VAL A 130 -1.21 14.00 -3.40
CA VAL A 130 -2.09 13.72 -4.55
C VAL A 130 -3.54 14.09 -4.23
N ASN A 131 -3.78 15.34 -3.83
CA ASN A 131 -5.10 15.95 -3.97
C ASN A 131 -4.94 17.00 -5.06
N GLY A 132 -5.40 16.66 -6.27
CA GLY A 132 -5.30 17.47 -7.49
C GLY A 132 -5.97 18.83 -7.39
N LEU A 133 -5.34 19.74 -6.65
CA LEU A 133 -5.61 21.17 -6.61
C LEU A 133 -4.27 21.85 -6.81
N ASP A 134 -3.93 22.07 -8.09
CA ASP A 134 -2.83 22.94 -8.48
C ASP A 134 -3.06 24.33 -7.87
N GLY A 135 -2.36 24.58 -6.76
CA GLY A 135 -2.16 25.91 -6.22
C GLY A 135 -1.34 26.71 -7.24
N ALA A 136 -1.94 27.79 -7.73
CA ALA A 136 -1.38 28.69 -8.70
C ALA A 136 0.04 29.20 -8.39
N GLN A 137 0.73 29.54 -9.49
CA GLN A 137 1.88 30.46 -9.70
C GLN A 137 3.10 29.71 -10.28
N THR A 138 3.77 30.13 -11.35
CA THR A 138 3.79 31.38 -12.12
C THR A 138 4.68 31.15 -13.36
N GLY A 139 4.23 31.61 -14.52
CA GLY A 139 5.07 32.08 -15.64
C GLY A 139 6.15 31.16 -16.20
N LEU A 140 5.82 30.44 -17.27
CA LEU A 140 6.72 30.27 -18.42
C LEU A 140 5.88 30.02 -19.67
N SER A 141 6.13 30.86 -20.66
CA SER A 141 5.44 31.01 -21.94
C SER A 141 5.30 29.71 -22.73
N GLU A 142 4.08 29.39 -23.16
CA GLU A 142 3.82 28.40 -24.21
C GLU A 142 4.33 28.92 -25.56
N PRO A 143 5.11 28.15 -26.34
CA PRO A 143 5.31 28.44 -27.75
C PRO A 143 4.04 28.04 -28.53
N LEU A 144 3.32 29.05 -28.97
CA LEU A 144 2.22 29.00 -29.94
C LEU A 144 2.73 28.31 -31.22
N CYS A 145 2.25 27.09 -31.52
CA CYS A 145 2.47 26.46 -32.81
C CYS A 145 1.58 27.14 -33.85
N ASP A 146 2.19 27.92 -34.73
CA ASP A 146 1.60 28.49 -35.94
C ASP A 146 1.55 27.43 -37.04
N GLY A 147 0.44 26.70 -37.08
CA GLY A 147 0.12 25.81 -38.20
C GLY A 147 0.04 26.58 -39.51
N VAL A 148 1.06 26.45 -40.36
CA VAL A 148 1.02 26.84 -41.76
C VAL A 148 0.60 25.61 -42.57
N ALA A 149 -0.51 25.77 -43.31
CA ALA A 149 -1.00 24.83 -44.31
C ALA A 149 -0.28 25.01 -45.66
#